data_AF-A0A527VS56-F1
#
_entry.id   AF-A0A527VS56-F1
#
_cell.length_a   1.000
_cell.length_b   1.000
_cell.length_c   1.000
_cell.angle_alpha   90.00
_cell.angle_beta   90.00
_cell.angle_gamma   90.00
#
_symmetry.space_group_name_H-M   'P 1'
#
loop_
_entity.id
_entity.type
_entity.pdbx_description
1 polymer ?
#
loop_
_entity_poly.entity_id
_entity_poly.type
_entity_poly.pdbx_seq_one_letter_code
_entity_poly.pdbx_strand_id
1 'polypeptide(L)'
;RGRSGGLTLAKAPAQIRLGDVLRTTEPDFALVECFRSDNHCLITPRCRLRRALKEALAAFAGTLDRYTLADLLLRPEDFGVQPAA
;
A
#
# COMPACT_ATOMS: atom_id res chain seq x y z
N ARG A 1 21.81 -2.14 18.04
CA ARG A 1 21.73 -3.25 17.06
C ARG A 1 23.14 -3.80 16.88
N GLY A 2 23.32 -5.12 17.00
CA GLY A 2 24.63 -5.79 16.88
C GLY A 2 24.92 -6.32 15.46
N ARG A 3 26.11 -6.90 15.27
CA ARG A 3 26.65 -7.40 13.99
C ARG A 3 25.83 -8.52 13.34
N SER A 4 24.92 -9.16 14.07
CA SER A 4 23.98 -10.20 13.62
C SER A 4 22.51 -9.77 13.75
N GLY A 5 22.23 -8.48 13.87
CA GLY A 5 20.88 -7.96 14.01
C GLY A 5 20.13 -7.86 12.68
N GLY A 6 18.80 -7.77 12.76
CA GLY A 6 17.92 -7.59 11.61
C GLY A 6 16.52 -7.20 12.02
N LEU A 7 15.60 -7.27 11.07
CA LEU A 7 14.17 -7.16 11.28
C LEU A 7 13.53 -8.51 10.96
N THR A 8 12.57 -8.91 11.78
CA THR A 8 11.69 -10.04 11.51
C THR A 8 10.25 -9.54 11.50
N LEU A 9 9.36 -10.27 10.81
CA LEU A 9 7.94 -9.94 10.86
C LEU A 9 7.40 -10.18 12.27
N ALA A 10 6.73 -9.18 12.82
CA ALA A 10 6.10 -9.27 14.15
C ALA A 10 4.82 -10.13 14.15
N LYS A 11 4.29 -10.47 12.96
CA LYS A 11 3.08 -11.25 12.75
C LYS A 11 3.31 -12.24 11.60
N ALA A 12 2.52 -13.29 11.54
CA ALA A 12 2.53 -14.17 10.37
C ALA A 12 2.11 -13.40 9.10
N PRO A 13 2.68 -13.67 7.91
CA PRO A 13 2.33 -12.97 6.67
C PRO A 13 0.83 -12.94 6.36
N ALA A 14 0.10 -14.01 6.69
CA ALA A 14 -1.36 -14.12 6.51
C ALA A 14 -2.17 -13.17 7.41
N GLN A 15 -1.54 -12.54 8.40
CA GLN A 15 -2.16 -11.56 9.29
C GLN A 15 -1.78 -10.12 8.93
N ILE A 16 -1.02 -9.91 7.86
CA ILE A 16 -0.56 -8.59 7.41
C ILE A 16 -1.33 -8.25 6.13
N ARG A 17 -2.40 -7.47 6.25
CA ARG A 17 -3.20 -7.03 5.09
C ARG A 17 -2.44 -5.96 4.31
N LEU A 18 -2.49 -6.02 2.98
CA LEU A 18 -1.75 -5.07 2.15
C LEU A 18 -2.27 -3.65 2.28
N GLY A 19 -3.59 -3.47 2.41
CA GLY A 19 -4.16 -2.14 2.64
C GLY A 19 -3.71 -1.51 3.96
N ASP A 20 -3.47 -2.29 5.01
CA ASP A 20 -2.95 -1.78 6.28
C ASP A 20 -1.49 -1.31 6.13
N VAL A 21 -0.69 -2.06 5.37
CA VAL A 21 0.68 -1.65 5.04
C VAL A 21 0.65 -0.32 4.29
N LEU A 22 -0.16 -0.22 3.23
CA LEU A 22 -0.29 0.98 2.41
C LEU A 22 -0.63 2.22 3.25
N ARG A 23 -1.66 2.14 4.10
CA ARG A 23 -2.10 3.25 4.96
C ARG A 23 -1.06 3.62 6.02
N THR A 24 -0.25 2.66 6.47
CA THR A 24 0.79 2.90 7.47
C THR A 24 2.00 3.60 6.86
N THR A 25 2.38 3.22 5.63
CA THR A 25 3.55 3.78 4.96
C THR A 25 3.25 5.11 4.27
N GLU A 26 2.00 5.33 3.85
CA GLU A 26 1.56 6.50 3.08
C GLU A 26 0.28 7.11 3.68
N PRO A 27 0.34 7.73 4.87
CA PRO A 27 -0.84 8.14 5.63
C PRO A 27 -1.69 9.21 4.93
N ASP A 28 -1.07 10.13 4.19
CA ASP A 28 -1.79 11.21 3.51
C ASP A 28 -2.42 10.76 2.19
N PHE A 29 -1.87 9.72 1.55
CA PHE A 29 -2.24 9.16 0.25
C PHE A 29 -2.81 10.17 -0.76
N ALA A 30 -2.24 11.38 -0.75
CA ALA A 30 -2.85 12.54 -1.36
C ALA A 30 -2.45 12.62 -2.83
N LEU A 31 -3.16 11.84 -3.65
CA LEU A 31 -2.96 11.74 -5.10
C LEU A 31 -3.01 13.11 -5.80
N VAL A 32 -3.82 14.03 -5.27
CA VAL A 32 -3.96 15.41 -5.75
C VAL A 32 -3.98 16.37 -4.57
N GLU A 33 -3.60 17.63 -4.81
CA GLU A 33 -3.59 18.70 -3.81
C GLU A 33 -4.93 18.78 -3.05
N CYS A 34 -6.06 18.69 -3.76
CA CYS A 34 -7.39 18.79 -3.16
C CYS A 34 -7.84 17.60 -2.29
N PHE A 35 -6.97 16.61 -2.08
CA PHE A 35 -7.14 15.56 -1.09
C PHE A 35 -6.40 15.86 0.22
N ARG A 36 -5.44 16.80 0.22
CA ARG A 36 -4.73 17.25 1.41
C ARG A 36 -5.60 18.19 2.26
N SER A 37 -5.27 18.31 3.54
CA SER A 37 -5.91 19.25 4.45
C SER A 37 -5.62 20.71 4.10
N ASP A 38 -4.45 21.01 3.52
CA ASP A 38 -3.98 22.33 3.11
C ASP A 38 -4.29 22.64 1.62
N ASN A 39 -5.51 22.31 1.18
CA ASN A 39 -5.94 22.49 -0.21
C ASN A 39 -6.18 23.97 -0.58
N HIS A 40 -5.50 24.46 -1.62
CA HIS A 40 -5.65 25.80 -2.19
C HIS A 40 -6.27 25.79 -3.60
N CYS A 41 -6.72 24.63 -4.09
CA CYS A 41 -7.31 24.50 -5.41
C CYS A 41 -8.67 25.24 -5.51
N LEU A 42 -8.67 26.40 -6.18
CA LEU A 42 -9.81 27.31 -6.32
C LEU A 42 -11.05 26.69 -6.99
N ILE A 43 -10.87 25.64 -7.80
CA ILE A 43 -11.97 24.99 -8.52
C ILE A 43 -12.57 23.80 -7.76
N THR A 44 -12.05 23.46 -6.59
CA THR A 44 -12.48 22.31 -5.77
C THR A 44 -14.00 22.16 -5.64
N PRO A 45 -14.80 23.23 -5.37
CA PRO A 45 -16.25 23.10 -5.19
C PRO A 45 -17.01 22.59 -6.43
N ARG A 46 -16.42 22.72 -7.62
CA ARG A 46 -17.04 22.41 -8.91
C ARG A 46 -16.22 21.43 -9.77
N CYS A 47 -15.11 20.93 -9.24
CA CYS A 47 -14.21 20.00 -9.93
C CYS A 47 -14.82 18.58 -9.95
N ARG A 48 -15.30 18.14 -11.12
CA ARG A 48 -15.85 16.78 -11.29
C ARG A 48 -14.80 15.69 -11.20
N LEU A 49 -13.54 16.00 -11.53
CA LEU A 49 -12.42 15.06 -11.47
C LEU A 49 -12.17 14.57 -10.04
N ARG A 50 -12.33 15.45 -9.03
CA ARG A 50 -12.13 15.11 -7.61
C ARG A 50 -12.96 13.88 -7.20
N ARG A 51 -14.20 13.79 -7.67
CA ARG A 51 -15.08 12.65 -7.39
C ARG A 51 -14.57 11.37 -8.03
N ALA A 52 -14.24 11.40 -9.32
CA ALA A 52 -13.74 10.23 -10.04
C ALA A 52 -12.43 9.70 -9.42
N LEU A 53 -11.51 10.59 -9.05
CA LEU A 53 -10.27 10.19 -8.37
C LEU A 53 -10.52 9.60 -6.98
N LYS A 54 -11.49 10.13 -6.23
CA LYS A 54 -11.83 9.60 -4.90
C LYS A 54 -12.40 8.19 -5.01
N GLU A 55 -13.25 7.96 -6.01
CA GLU A 55 -13.80 6.63 -6.32
C GLU A 55 -12.70 5.64 -6.71
N ALA A 56 -11.83 6.02 -7.64
CA ALA A 56 -10.71 5.18 -8.06
C ALA A 56 -9.77 4.83 -6.90
N LEU A 57 -9.46 5.81 -6.04
CA LEU A 57 -8.61 5.59 -4.88
C LEU A 57 -9.25 4.63 -3.86
N ALA A 58 -10.56 4.79 -3.61
CA ALA A 58 -11.29 3.87 -2.74
C ALA A 58 -11.32 2.44 -3.31
N ALA A 59 -11.50 2.28 -4.62
CA ALA A 59 -11.48 0.97 -5.29
C ALA A 59 -10.09 0.31 -5.24
N PHE A 60 -9.02 1.10 -5.44
CA PHE A 60 -7.65 0.65 -5.31
C PHE A 60 -7.35 0.15 -3.89
N ALA A 61 -7.63 0.97 -2.87
CA ALA A 61 -7.42 0.60 -1.47
C ALA A 61 -8.27 -0.62 -1.07
N GLY A 62 -9.54 -0.63 -1.48
CA GLY A 62 -10.47 -1.74 -1.23
C GLY A 62 -10.03 -3.05 -1.91
N THR A 63 -9.35 -2.97 -3.05
CA THR A 63 -8.75 -4.15 -3.69
C THR A 63 -7.62 -4.71 -2.85
N LEU A 64 -6.69 -3.86 -2.40
CA LEU A 64 -5.55 -4.28 -1.56
C LEU A 64 -5.98 -4.78 -0.17
N ASP A 65 -7.11 -4.30 0.33
CA ASP A 65 -7.70 -4.77 1.59
C ASP A 65 -8.14 -6.24 1.55
N ARG A 66 -8.27 -6.85 0.37
CA ARG A 66 -8.63 -8.26 0.19
C ARG A 66 -7.42 -9.20 0.19
N TYR A 67 -6.21 -8.68 0.17
CA TYR A 67 -4.98 -9.47 0.10
C TYR A 67 -4.13 -9.27 1.36
N THR A 68 -3.31 -10.26 1.62
CA THR A 68 -2.32 -10.31 2.70
C THR A 68 -0.92 -10.45 2.12
N LEU A 69 0.10 -10.25 2.95
CA LEU A 69 1.48 -10.49 2.55
C LEU A 69 1.72 -11.94 2.12
N ALA A 70 0.98 -12.90 2.70
CA ALA A 70 1.07 -14.31 2.33
C ALA A 70 0.72 -14.55 0.85
N ASP A 71 -0.26 -13.82 0.31
CA ASP A 71 -0.72 -13.97 -1.07
C ASP A 71 0.32 -13.51 -2.10
N LEU A 72 1.34 -12.76 -1.67
CA LEU A 72 2.43 -12.27 -2.51
C LEU A 72 3.74 -13.05 -2.33
N LEU A 73 3.77 -14.05 -1.45
CA LEU A 73 4.99 -14.81 -1.22
C LEU A 73 5.34 -15.62 -2.46
N LEU A 74 6.53 -15.35 -2.98
CA LEU A 74 7.13 -16.07 -4.09
C LEU A 74 8.09 -17.12 -3.56
N ARG A 75 8.30 -18.16 -4.37
CA ARG A 75 9.29 -19.20 -4.10
C ARG A 75 10.64 -18.78 -4.70
N PRO A 76 11.76 -19.36 -4.23
CA PRO A 76 13.08 -19.05 -4.78
C PRO A 76 13.17 -19.20 -6.30
N GLU A 77 12.45 -20.17 -6.87
CA GLU A 77 12.44 -20.43 -8.31
C GLU A 77 11.81 -19.28 -9.11
N ASP A 78 10.83 -18.57 -8.52
CA ASP A 78 10.19 -17.42 -9.15
C ASP A 78 11.18 -16.23 -9.30
N PHE A 79 12.30 -16.26 -8.59
CA PHE A 79 13.41 -15.30 -8.71
C PHE A 79 14.56 -15.79 -9.59
N GLY A 80 14.41 -16.95 -10.24
CA GLY A 80 15.49 -17.56 -11.04
C GLY A 80 16.65 -18.09 -10.21
N VAL A 81 16.47 -18.22 -8.88
CA VAL A 81 17.45 -18.85 -8.00
C VAL A 81 17.23 -20.36 -8.08
N GLN A 82 18.22 -21.10 -8.57
CA GLN A 82 18.17 -22.55 -8.49
C GLN A 82 18.47 -22.99 -7.05
N PRO A 83 17.71 -23.96 -6.50
CA PRO A 83 18.03 -24.54 -5.21
C PRO A 83 19.46 -25.08 -5.24
N ALA A 84 20.25 -24.81 -4.21
CA ALA A 84 21.50 -25.52 -4.02
C ALA A 84 21.18 -27.02 -3.89
N ALA A 85 21.77 -27.83 -4.77
CA ALA A 85 21.62 -29.28 -4.79
C ALA A 85 22.01 -29.93 -3.46
#